data_AF-A0A226XAA7-F1
#
_entry.id   AF-A0A226XAA7-F1
#
_cell.length_a   1.000
_cell.length_b   1.000
_cell.length_c   1.000
_cell.angle_alpha   90.00
_cell.angle_beta   90.00
_cell.angle_gamma   90.00
#
_symmetry.space_group_name_H-M   'P 1'
#
loop_
_entity.id
_entity.type
_entity.pdbx_description
1 polymer ?
#
loop_
_entity_poly.entity_id
_entity_poly.type
_entity_poly.pdbx_seq_one_letter_code
_entity_poly.pdbx_strand_id
1 'polypeptide(L)' 'MDLLQQGVDLSVIALWLGHESIETTQVYLDANLTLKQAVLDRTIPPQGTPGRYRPDDELLAFLKGL' A
#
# COMPACT_ATOMS: atom_id res chain seq x y z
N MET A 1 2.90 8.49 -2.79
CA MET A 1 2.39 9.84 -3.09
C MET A 1 2.05 10.50 -1.77
N ASP A 2 2.78 11.56 -1.40
CA ASP A 2 2.68 12.19 -0.07
C ASP A 2 1.27 12.71 0.22
N LEU A 3 0.55 13.21 -0.79
CA LEU A 3 -0.83 13.70 -0.63
C LEU A 3 -1.78 12.60 -0.13
N LEU A 4 -1.74 11.41 -0.73
CA LEU A 4 -2.56 10.27 -0.30
C LEU A 4 -2.16 9.80 1.11
N GLN A 5 -0.88 9.86 1.45
CA GLN A 5 -0.37 9.48 2.77
C GLN A 5 -0.76 10.49 3.87
N GLN A 6 -0.93 11.76 3.51
CA GLN A 6 -1.45 12.82 4.39
C GLN A 6 -2.99 12.84 4.46
N GLY A 7 -3.67 11.86 3.88
CA GLY A 7 -5.12 11.70 3.97
C GLY A 7 -5.93 12.52 2.98
N VAL A 8 -5.31 13.06 1.92
CA VAL A 8 -6.03 13.73 0.83
C VAL A 8 -6.80 12.69 0.02
N ASP A 9 -8.09 12.93 -0.18
CA ASP A 9 -8.98 12.03 -0.90
C ASP A 9 -8.59 11.88 -2.39
N LEU A 10 -8.82 10.68 -2.95
CA LEU A 10 -8.49 10.38 -4.34
C LEU A 10 -9.21 11.28 -5.34
N SER A 11 -10.45 11.71 -5.04
CA SER A 11 -11.19 12.63 -5.91
C SER A 11 -10.52 14.00 -6.02
N VAL A 12 -9.88 14.47 -4.94
CA VAL A 12 -9.13 15.73 -4.91
C VAL A 12 -7.82 15.60 -5.68
N ILE A 13 -7.13 14.46 -5.53
CA ILE A 13 -5.90 14.17 -6.29
C ILE A 13 -6.20 14.07 -7.79
N ALA A 14 -7.29 13.39 -8.18
CA ALA A 14 -7.73 13.29 -9.57
C ALA A 14 -8.03 14.68 -10.16
N LEU A 15 -8.74 15.52 -9.41
CA LEU A 15 -9.07 16.88 -9.82
C LEU A 15 -7.82 17.75 -10.02
N TRP A 16 -6.84 17.70 -9.11
CA TRP A 16 -5.59 18.48 -9.21
C TRP A 16 -4.67 18.02 -10.34
N LEU A 17 -4.71 16.74 -10.70
CA LEU A 17 -3.92 16.19 -11.81
C LEU A 17 -4.64 16.31 -13.17
N GLY A 18 -5.87 16.84 -13.20
CA GLY A 18 -6.65 17.00 -14.43
C GLY A 18 -7.18 15.67 -14.99
N HIS A 19 -7.33 14.65 -14.15
CA HIS A 19 -7.88 13.37 -14.56
C HIS A 19 -9.40 13.47 -14.69
N GLU A 20 -9.93 13.11 -15.86
CA GLU A 20 -11.38 13.10 -16.14
C GLU A 20 -12.14 12.03 -15.33
N SER A 21 -11.45 10.96 -14.92
CA SER A 21 -11.99 9.87 -14.10
C SER A 21 -11.06 9.56 -12.93
N ILE A 22 -11.65 9.23 -11.77
CA ILE A 22 -10.92 8.78 -10.57
C ILE A 22 -10.25 7.42 -10.81
N GLU A 23 -10.72 6.61 -11.76
CA GLU A 23 -10.14 5.29 -12.07
C GLU A 23 -8.66 5.37 -12.45
N THR A 24 -8.23 6.42 -13.15
CA THR A 24 -6.82 6.60 -13.54
C THR A 24 -5.91 6.96 -12.36
N THR A 25 -6.48 7.31 -11.20
CA THR A 25 -5.74 7.52 -9.94
C THR A 25 -5.67 6.28 -9.05
N GLN A 26 -6.31 5.16 -9.43
CA GLN A 26 -6.25 3.91 -8.66
C GLN A 26 -4.82 3.37 -8.49
N VAL A 27 -3.92 3.68 -9.44
CA VAL A 27 -2.49 3.36 -9.33
C VAL A 27 -1.85 3.91 -8.05
N TYR A 28 -2.37 5.04 -7.52
CA TYR A 28 -1.87 5.61 -6.27
C TYR A 28 -2.37 4.88 -5.03
N LEU A 29 -3.57 4.30 -5.09
CA LEU A 29 -4.12 3.47 -4.01
C LEU A 29 -3.32 2.17 -3.88
N ASP A 30 -2.95 1.57 -5.01
CA ASP A 30 -2.22 0.30 -5.04
C ASP A 30 -0.79 0.42 -4.46
N ALA A 31 -0.21 1.63 -4.52
CA ALA A 31 1.12 1.94 -4.00
C ALA A 31 1.16 2.21 -2.48
N ASN A 32 0.02 2.30 -1.79
CA ASN A 32 -0.01 2.62 -0.36
C ASN A 32 0.06 1.35 0.52
N LEU A 33 1.26 0.79 0.64
CA LEU A 33 1.53 -0.38 1.48
C LEU A 33 1.15 -0.15 2.96
N THR A 34 1.30 1.07 3.48
CA THR A 34 0.93 1.42 4.86
C THR A 34 -0.58 1.29 5.09
N LEU A 35 -1.40 1.78 4.16
CA LEU A 35 -2.85 1.65 4.24
C LEU A 35 -3.29 0.19 4.14
N LYS A 36 -2.72 -0.57 3.18
CA LYS A 36 -2.99 -2.01 3.03
C LYS A 36 -2.68 -2.76 4.32
N GLN A 37 -1.55 -2.45 4.96
CA GLN A 37 -1.18 -3.05 6.23
C GLN A 37 -2.12 -2.65 7.38
N ALA A 38 -2.54 -1.39 7.48
CA ALA A 38 -3.48 -0.94 8.51
C ALA A 38 -4.86 -1.61 8.39
N VAL A 39 -5.29 -1.89 7.16
CA VAL A 39 -6.49 -2.70 6.90
C VAL A 39 -6.27 -4.14 7.34
N LEU A 40 -5.14 -4.76 6.96
CA LEU A 40 -4.82 -6.14 7.36
C LEU A 40 -4.76 -6.29 8.89
N ASP A 41 -4.16 -5.34 9.60
CA ASP A 41 -4.04 -5.34 11.07
C ASP A 41 -5.41 -5.28 11.78
N ARG A 42 -6.46 -4.78 11.09
CA ARG A 42 -7.84 -4.70 11.60
C ARG A 42 -8.71 -5.90 11.23
N THR A 43 -8.18 -6.82 10.44
CA THR A 43 -8.93 -8.00 9.96
C THR A 43 -8.39 -9.28 10.57
N ILE A 44 -9.27 -10.25 10.78
CA ILE A 44 -8.87 -11.62 11.15
C ILE A 44 -8.91 -12.44 9.86
N PRO A 45 -7.79 -13.08 9.45
CA PRO A 45 -7.77 -13.91 8.27
C PRO A 45 -8.79 -15.06 8.43
N PRO A 46 -9.65 -15.33 7.44
CA PRO A 46 -10.58 -16.47 7.51
C PRO A 46 -9.85 -17.82 7.50
N GLN A 47 -8.64 -17.86 6.94
CA GLN A 47 -7.72 -19.00 7.00
C GLN A 47 -6.29 -18.47 7.16
N GLY A 48 -5.54 -19.05 8.10
CA GLY A 48 -4.15 -18.68 8.39
C GLY A 48 -3.98 -17.83 9.65
N THR A 49 -2.74 -17.72 10.11
CA THR A 49 -2.36 -16.90 11.27
C THR A 49 -2.03 -15.48 10.83
N PRO A 50 -2.58 -14.45 11.50
CA PRO A 50 -2.12 -13.08 11.31
C PRO A 50 -0.61 -12.99 11.60
N GLY A 51 0.14 -12.29 10.75
CA GLY A 51 1.56 -12.10 10.97
C GLY A 51 2.23 -11.31 9.86
N ARG A 52 3.34 -10.65 10.19
CA ARG A 52 4.24 -10.07 9.20
C ARG A 52 5.24 -11.13 8.78
N TYR A 53 5.42 -11.28 7.47
CA TYR A 53 6.49 -12.09 6.92
C TYR A 53 7.84 -11.62 7.48
N ARG A 54 8.61 -12.58 7.98
CA ARG A 54 10.00 -12.37 8.39
C ARG A 54 10.86 -13.24 7.46
N PRO A 55 11.64 -12.63 6.55
CA PRO A 55 12.55 -13.40 5.73
C PRO A 55 13.61 -14.07 6.61
N ASP A 56 14.12 -15.21 6.14
CA ASP A 56 15.28 -15.84 6.75
C ASP A 56 16.56 -15.05 6.43
N ASP A 57 17.61 -15.34 7.19
CA ASP A 57 18.89 -14.63 7.10
C ASP A 57 19.54 -14.81 5.72
N GLU A 58 19.32 -15.95 5.07
CA GLU A 58 19.85 -16.25 3.74
C GLU A 58 19.20 -15.39 2.65
N LEU A 59 17.87 -15.29 2.62
CA LEU A 59 17.16 -14.42 1.68
C LEU A 59 17.52 -12.95 1.91
N LEU A 60 17.61 -12.53 3.18
CA LEU A 60 17.95 -11.15 3.50
C LEU A 60 19.40 -10.81 3.08
N ALA A 61 20.33 -11.75 3.23
CA ALA A 61 21.71 -11.58 2.79
C ALA A 61 21.80 -11.47 1.26
N PHE A 62 21.09 -12.31 0.52
CA PHE A 62 21.00 -12.22 -0.95
C PHE A 62 20.47 -10.86 -1.40
N LEU A 63 19.35 -10.39 -0.83
CA LEU A 63 18.71 -9.13 -1.23
C LEU A 63 19.57 -7.89 -0.93
N LYS A 64 20.37 -7.91 0.14
CA LYS A 64 21.30 -6.82 0.48
C LYS A 64 22.52 -6.74 -0.45
N GLY A 65 22.78 -7.80 -1.22
CA GLY A 65 23.89 -7.88 -2.16
C GLY A 65 23.55 -7.42 -3.59
N LEU A 66 22.29 -7.05 -3.84
CA LEU A 66 21.81 -6.46 -5.10
C LEU A 66 21.94 -4.93 -5.07
#